data_AF-A0A5C3LFP6-F1
#
_entry.id   AF-A0A5C3LFP6-F1
#
_cell.length_a   1.000
_cell.length_b   1.000
_cell.length_c   1.000
_cell.angle_alpha   90.00
_cell.angle_beta   90.00
_cell.angle_gamma   90.00
#
_symmetry.space_group_name_H-M   'P 1'
#
loop_
_entity.id
_entity.type
_entity.pdbx_description
1 polymer ?
#
loop_
_entity_poly.entity_id
_entity_poly.type
_entity_poly.pdbx_seq_one_letter_code
_entity_poly.pdbx_strand_id
1 'polypeptide(L)'
;MDIMGIVNLQCSHVFIKASVDLQFGESLDNKFVTSCNHLVSYDIACTYWVHVVEHFEINFPNLVPAVKKICWLIPAVHMLNHKDNCIYIHAAVYTPLAGHFHGEMAEHYWAKCNQLGPQTQQMNNGHRQDTLIDHHNDWNWKKTAIMSSTLYNDILNAKKLFIQKQAFFNGLSEISCCVKNGKEIECVYCHNQQNAIPISQFHLKK
;
A
#
# COMPACT_ATOMS: atom_id res chain seq x y z
N MET A 1 11.58 25.50 14.40
CA MET A 1 10.92 24.20 14.52
C MET A 1 11.66 23.26 13.61
N ASP A 2 12.16 22.15 14.16
CA ASP A 2 12.91 21.18 13.38
C ASP A 2 11.92 20.35 12.56
N ILE A 3 11.91 20.56 11.24
CA ILE A 3 11.06 19.83 10.30
C ILE A 3 11.73 18.49 10.03
N MET A 4 11.07 17.37 10.37
CA MET A 4 11.58 16.02 10.11
C MET A 4 11.19 15.49 8.73
N GLY A 5 10.11 16.02 8.17
CA GLY A 5 9.59 15.53 6.90
C GLY A 5 8.36 16.29 6.44
N ILE A 6 7.63 15.67 5.52
CA ILE A 6 6.39 16.20 4.94
C ILE A 6 5.37 15.08 4.95
N VAL A 7 4.13 15.38 5.32
CA VAL A 7 2.98 14.49 5.16
C VAL A 7 2.13 14.99 4.01
N ASN A 8 1.90 14.14 3.02
CA ASN A 8 1.04 14.42 1.88
C ASN A 8 -0.28 13.64 2.00
N LEU A 9 -1.39 14.34 1.86
CA LEU A 9 -2.69 13.72 1.68
C LEU A 9 -2.99 13.60 0.19
N GLN A 10 -3.19 12.36 -0.27
CA GLN A 10 -3.41 12.06 -1.67
C GLN A 10 -4.62 11.16 -1.88
N CYS A 11 -5.25 11.24 -3.06
CA CYS A 11 -6.28 10.27 -3.45
C CYS A 11 -5.66 9.03 -4.10
N SER A 12 -6.46 8.00 -4.32
CA SER A 12 -6.07 6.77 -5.05
C SER A 12 -5.54 7.06 -6.46
N HIS A 13 -6.00 8.13 -7.10
CA HIS A 13 -5.49 8.58 -8.39
C HIS A 13 -4.15 9.33 -8.29
N VAL A 14 -3.52 9.38 -7.12
CA VAL A 14 -2.22 10.03 -6.83
C VAL A 14 -2.23 11.52 -7.23
N PHE A 15 -3.31 12.22 -6.86
CA PHE A 15 -3.33 13.68 -6.81
C PHE A 15 -3.05 14.13 -5.39
N ILE A 16 -2.14 15.08 -5.24
CA ILE A 16 -1.78 15.64 -3.95
C ILE A 16 -2.81 16.72 -3.61
N LYS A 17 -3.56 16.50 -2.52
CA LYS A 17 -4.66 17.38 -2.09
C LYS A 17 -4.20 18.36 -1.02
N ALA A 18 -3.32 17.91 -0.14
CA ALA A 18 -2.76 18.73 0.93
C ALA A 18 -1.36 18.23 1.26
N SER A 19 -0.53 19.14 1.75
CA SER A 19 0.84 18.88 2.21
C SER A 19 1.06 19.68 3.49
N VAL A 20 1.69 19.06 4.48
CA VAL A 20 2.04 19.71 5.74
C VAL A 20 3.43 19.29 6.17
N ASP A 21 4.18 20.22 6.76
CA ASP A 21 5.46 19.90 7.38
C ASP A 21 5.23 19.04 8.62
N LEU A 22 5.94 17.92 8.70
CA LEU A 22 5.97 17.08 9.89
C LEU A 22 7.05 17.62 10.84
N GLN A 23 6.64 18.22 11.94
CA GLN A 23 7.56 18.78 12.92
C GLN A 23 8.04 17.71 13.91
N PHE A 24 9.25 17.88 14.41
CA PHE A 24 9.81 17.01 15.45
C PHE A 24 8.91 17.00 16.69
N GLY A 25 8.48 15.82 17.11
CA GLY A 25 7.64 15.65 18.30
C GLY A 25 6.17 16.00 18.10
N GLU A 26 5.70 16.22 16.87
CA GLU A 26 4.27 16.36 16.61
C GLU A 26 3.51 15.11 17.05
N SER A 27 2.51 15.32 17.92
CA SER A 27 1.58 14.27 18.29
C SER A 27 0.70 13.96 17.09
N LEU A 28 0.62 12.68 16.72
CA LEU A 28 -0.46 12.20 15.86
C LEU A 28 -1.79 12.69 16.42
N ASP A 29 -2.67 13.21 15.57
CA ASP A 29 -3.99 13.65 16.01
C ASP A 29 -4.73 12.45 16.61
N ASN A 30 -4.91 12.45 17.92
CA ASN A 30 -5.60 11.40 18.65
C ASN A 30 -7.01 11.18 18.08
N LYS A 31 -7.66 12.22 17.54
CA LYS A 31 -8.96 12.10 16.88
C LYS A 31 -8.84 11.28 15.61
N PHE A 32 -7.80 11.47 14.82
CA PHE A 32 -7.56 10.65 13.63
C PHE A 32 -7.38 9.18 14.03
N VAL A 33 -6.46 8.88 14.96
CA VAL A 33 -6.18 7.50 15.39
C VAL A 33 -7.43 6.80 15.94
N THR A 34 -8.31 7.53 16.62
CA THR A 34 -9.53 6.97 17.23
C THR A 34 -10.78 7.05 16.33
N SER A 35 -10.71 7.72 15.17
CA SER A 35 -11.88 7.99 14.31
C SER A 35 -12.49 6.75 13.67
N CYS A 36 -11.68 5.75 13.33
CA CYS A 36 -12.13 4.51 12.72
C CYS A 36 -11.09 3.39 12.92
N ASN A 37 -11.43 2.18 12.46
CA ASN A 37 -10.46 1.10 12.35
C ASN A 37 -9.62 1.35 11.09
N HIS A 38 -8.35 1.70 11.29
CA HIS A 38 -7.45 2.04 10.19
C HIS A 38 -6.84 0.82 9.52
N LEU A 39 -6.64 0.93 8.21
CA LEU A 39 -5.75 0.06 7.45
C LEU A 39 -4.48 0.87 7.16
N VAL A 40 -3.34 0.39 7.65
CA VAL A 40 -2.05 1.07 7.49
C VAL A 40 -1.12 0.15 6.75
N SER A 41 -0.69 0.56 5.56
CA SER A 41 0.33 -0.15 4.79
C SER A 41 1.71 0.46 5.04
N TYR A 42 2.70 -0.40 5.30
CA TYR A 42 4.11 0.00 5.36
C TYR A 42 5.00 -1.17 4.96
N ASP A 43 6.09 -0.91 4.24
CA ASP A 43 6.95 -1.94 3.65
C ASP A 43 7.40 -2.94 4.70
N ILE A 44 7.82 -2.46 5.86
CA ILE A 44 8.31 -3.27 6.97
C ILE A 44 7.31 -3.32 8.13
N ALA A 45 6.01 -3.29 7.82
CA ALA A 45 4.96 -3.41 8.83
C ALA A 45 5.12 -4.69 9.68
N CYS A 46 5.61 -5.79 9.10
CA CYS A 46 5.83 -7.05 9.82
C CYS A 46 6.83 -6.96 10.98
N THR A 47 7.76 -5.99 10.95
CA THR A 47 8.70 -5.76 12.06
C THR A 47 8.19 -4.67 13.00
N TYR A 48 7.55 -3.63 12.44
CA TYR A 48 7.05 -2.51 13.23
C TYR A 48 5.87 -2.89 14.14
N TRP A 49 4.95 -3.72 13.65
CA TRP A 49 3.71 -3.96 14.38
C TRP A 49 3.91 -4.84 15.63
N VAL A 50 4.95 -5.69 15.68
CA VAL A 50 5.15 -6.68 16.74
C VAL A 50 5.16 -6.06 18.13
N HIS A 51 5.83 -4.92 18.27
CA HIS A 51 5.99 -4.21 19.55
C HIS A 51 5.18 -2.91 19.61
N VAL A 52 4.30 -2.65 18.63
CA VAL A 52 3.57 -1.37 18.56
C VAL A 52 2.67 -1.19 19.78
N VAL A 53 2.02 -2.26 20.24
CA VAL A 53 1.14 -2.20 21.42
C VAL A 53 1.95 -1.90 22.68
N GLU A 54 3.07 -2.59 22.89
CA GLU A 54 3.95 -2.41 24.05
C GLU A 54 4.49 -0.97 24.12
N HIS A 55 4.93 -0.43 22.97
CA HIS A 55 5.39 0.95 22.89
C HIS A 55 4.28 1.96 23.22
N PHE A 56 3.05 1.71 22.76
CA PHE A 56 1.91 2.56 23.06
C PHE A 56 1.41 2.40 24.51
N GLU A 57 1.55 1.23 25.12
CA GLU A 57 1.22 1.03 26.55
C GLU A 57 2.11 1.88 27.46
N ILE A 58 3.39 2.04 27.12
CA ILE A 58 4.35 2.86 27.87
C ILE A 58 4.13 4.35 27.64
N ASN A 59 3.99 4.77 26.38
CA ASN A 59 4.04 6.19 26.01
C ASN A 59 2.67 6.84 25.82
N PHE A 60 1.66 6.07 25.39
CA PHE A 60 0.33 6.56 25.00
C PHE A 60 -0.81 5.59 25.37
N PRO A 61 -0.98 5.24 26.66
CA PRO A 61 -1.88 4.14 27.08
C PRO A 61 -3.34 4.35 26.64
N ASN A 62 -3.77 5.60 26.57
CA ASN A 62 -5.10 6.02 26.11
C ASN A 62 -5.37 5.72 24.62
N LEU A 63 -4.35 5.51 23.79
CA LEU A 63 -4.48 5.16 22.38
C LEU A 63 -4.41 3.66 22.10
N VAL A 64 -4.00 2.85 23.08
CA VAL A 64 -3.85 1.39 22.94
C VAL A 64 -5.12 0.72 22.39
N PRO A 65 -6.36 1.08 22.83
CA PRO A 65 -7.57 0.48 22.28
C PRO A 65 -7.77 0.76 20.78
N ALA A 66 -7.29 1.90 20.29
CA ALA A 66 -7.37 2.25 18.87
C ALA A 66 -6.27 1.55 18.07
N VAL A 67 -5.03 1.54 18.58
CA VAL A 67 -3.89 0.87 17.92
C VAL A 67 -4.12 -0.63 17.76
N LYS A 68 -4.73 -1.29 18.76
CA LYS A 68 -5.11 -2.71 18.67
C LYS A 68 -6.11 -3.02 17.55
N LYS A 69 -6.83 -2.03 17.03
CA LYS A 69 -7.78 -2.17 15.93
C LYS A 69 -7.18 -1.86 14.56
N ILE A 70 -5.95 -1.35 14.51
CA ILE A 70 -5.26 -1.06 13.26
C ILE A 70 -4.89 -2.38 12.58
N CYS A 71 -5.28 -2.51 11.32
CA CYS A 71 -4.88 -3.61 10.46
C CYS A 71 -3.63 -3.19 9.68
N TRP A 72 -2.55 -3.93 9.86
CA TRP A 72 -1.25 -3.64 9.26
C TRP A 72 -1.07 -4.42 7.96
N LEU A 73 -0.81 -3.69 6.89
CA LEU A 73 -0.62 -4.22 5.55
C LEU A 73 0.82 -4.01 5.08
N ILE A 74 1.23 -4.78 4.09
CA ILE A 74 2.46 -4.56 3.34
C ILE A 74 2.06 -4.40 1.87
N PRO A 75 2.62 -3.41 1.14
CA PRO A 75 2.34 -3.23 -0.29
C PRO A 75 2.66 -4.47 -1.12
N ALA A 76 1.90 -4.69 -2.19
CA ALA A 76 1.88 -5.95 -2.93
C ALA A 76 3.23 -6.31 -3.55
N VAL A 77 4.02 -5.34 -4.01
CA VAL A 77 5.33 -5.63 -4.63
C VAL A 77 6.40 -5.92 -3.59
N HIS A 78 6.22 -5.42 -2.37
CA HIS A 78 7.13 -5.70 -1.26
C HIS A 78 6.89 -7.07 -0.65
N MET A 79 5.66 -7.59 -0.67
CA MET A 79 5.28 -8.88 -0.05
C MET A 79 6.26 -10.03 -0.28
N LEU A 80 6.78 -10.17 -1.50
CA LEU A 80 7.66 -11.29 -1.88
C LEU A 80 9.04 -11.24 -1.21
N ASN A 81 9.45 -10.08 -0.69
CA ASN A 81 10.72 -9.90 0.02
C ASN A 81 10.60 -10.18 1.52
N HIS A 82 9.42 -10.62 2.00
CA HIS A 82 9.17 -10.94 3.39
C HIS A 82 9.09 -12.46 3.61
N LYS A 83 9.00 -12.88 4.88
CA LYS A 83 8.76 -14.28 5.25
C LYS A 83 7.43 -14.75 4.66
N ASP A 84 7.35 -16.04 4.27
CA ASP A 84 6.16 -16.64 3.65
C ASP A 84 4.86 -16.35 4.40
N ASN A 85 4.88 -16.41 5.73
CA ASN A 85 3.71 -16.12 6.57
C ASN A 85 3.20 -14.68 6.43
N CYS A 86 4.03 -13.72 6.03
CA CYS A 86 3.61 -12.33 5.86
C CYS A 86 2.55 -12.20 4.78
N ILE A 87 2.57 -13.05 3.74
CA ILE A 87 1.56 -13.05 2.68
C ILE A 87 0.16 -13.22 3.26
N TYR A 88 -0.03 -14.18 4.15
CA TYR A 88 -1.35 -14.48 4.71
C TYR A 88 -1.80 -13.49 5.78
N ILE A 89 -0.87 -12.81 6.44
CA ILE A 89 -1.15 -11.89 7.55
C ILE A 89 -1.35 -10.45 7.05
N HIS A 90 -0.50 -10.00 6.11
CA HIS A 90 -0.34 -8.59 5.75
C HIS A 90 -0.72 -8.27 4.30
N ALA A 91 -0.98 -9.26 3.43
CA ALA A 91 -1.40 -8.94 2.08
C ALA A 91 -2.86 -8.46 2.08
N ALA A 92 -3.08 -7.29 1.46
CA ALA A 92 -4.40 -6.67 1.36
C ALA A 92 -5.48 -7.59 0.75
N VAL A 93 -5.09 -8.50 -0.16
CA VAL A 93 -6.00 -9.46 -0.80
C VAL A 93 -6.66 -10.42 0.20
N TYR A 94 -6.00 -10.72 1.31
CA TYR A 94 -6.52 -11.59 2.38
C TYR A 94 -7.09 -10.80 3.55
N THR A 95 -6.99 -9.46 3.53
CA THR A 95 -7.48 -8.60 4.61
C THR A 95 -8.92 -8.16 4.34
N PRO A 96 -9.87 -8.48 5.24
CA PRO A 96 -11.24 -7.99 5.12
C PRO A 96 -11.29 -6.47 5.04
N LEU A 97 -12.17 -5.95 4.17
CA LEU A 97 -12.43 -4.52 4.01
C LEU A 97 -11.25 -3.68 3.47
N ALA A 98 -10.14 -4.31 3.05
CA ALA A 98 -9.00 -3.60 2.46
C ALA A 98 -9.21 -3.15 1.00
N GLY A 99 -10.25 -3.69 0.34
CA GLY A 99 -10.47 -3.48 -1.09
C GLY A 99 -9.37 -4.11 -1.95
N HIS A 100 -9.49 -3.99 -3.27
CA HIS A 100 -8.41 -4.38 -4.18
C HIS A 100 -7.36 -3.27 -4.22
N PHE A 101 -6.54 -3.20 -3.17
CA PHE A 101 -5.52 -2.18 -2.99
C PHE A 101 -4.13 -2.82 -3.00
N HIS A 102 -3.22 -2.32 -3.84
CA HIS A 102 -1.86 -2.86 -3.94
C HIS A 102 -0.80 -2.04 -3.18
N GLY A 103 -1.14 -0.89 -2.57
CA GLY A 103 -0.20 -0.08 -1.79
C GLY A 103 0.72 0.84 -2.61
N GLU A 104 1.26 0.36 -3.73
CA GLU A 104 2.36 1.03 -4.47
C GLU A 104 2.04 2.42 -5.03
N MET A 105 0.77 2.71 -5.36
CA MET A 105 0.44 3.97 -6.06
C MET A 105 0.87 5.20 -5.25
N ALA A 106 0.88 5.08 -3.92
CA ALA A 106 1.29 6.14 -3.04
C ALA A 106 2.75 6.58 -3.24
N GLU A 107 3.60 5.67 -3.71
CA GLU A 107 5.04 5.87 -3.87
C GLU A 107 5.42 6.43 -5.24
N HIS A 108 4.52 6.35 -6.22
CA HIS A 108 4.80 6.84 -7.58
C HIS A 108 5.24 8.31 -7.60
N TYR A 109 4.71 9.12 -6.67
CA TYR A 109 5.09 10.52 -6.54
C TYR A 109 6.44 10.72 -5.82
N TRP A 110 6.90 9.76 -5.01
CA TRP A 110 8.14 9.87 -4.25
C TRP A 110 9.35 10.06 -5.16
N ALA A 111 9.38 9.40 -6.32
CA ALA A 111 10.44 9.63 -7.31
C ALA A 111 10.56 11.11 -7.71
N LYS A 112 9.44 11.84 -7.74
CA LYS A 112 9.42 13.28 -8.01
C LYS A 112 9.82 14.10 -6.78
N CYS A 113 9.30 13.77 -5.60
CA CYS A 113 9.68 14.43 -4.34
C CYS A 113 11.17 14.30 -4.01
N ASN A 114 11.76 13.13 -4.26
CA ASN A 114 13.17 12.86 -3.95
C ASN A 114 14.12 13.82 -4.68
N GLN A 115 13.74 14.31 -5.87
CA GLN A 115 14.50 15.32 -6.62
C GLN A 115 14.46 16.70 -5.93
N LEU A 116 13.41 16.99 -5.16
CA LEU A 116 13.20 18.27 -4.47
C LEU A 116 13.93 18.33 -3.13
N GLY A 117 14.17 17.18 -2.51
CA GLY A 117 14.83 17.09 -1.20
C GLY A 117 16.10 17.95 -1.15
N PRO A 118 17.10 17.71 -2.03
CA PRO A 118 18.32 18.52 -2.04
C PRO A 118 18.11 20.00 -2.37
N GLN A 119 17.14 20.32 -3.23
CA GLN A 119 16.87 21.70 -3.67
C GLN A 119 16.27 22.55 -2.54
N THR A 120 15.40 21.94 -1.74
CA THR A 120 14.65 22.62 -0.68
C THR A 120 15.43 22.76 0.64
N GLN A 121 16.55 22.05 0.79
CA GLN A 121 17.37 22.08 2.02
C GLN A 121 17.95 23.45 2.36
N GLN A 122 18.37 24.23 1.36
CA GLN A 122 18.99 25.55 1.57
C GLN A 122 17.99 26.70 1.44
N MET A 123 16.73 26.41 1.14
CA MET A 123 15.69 27.41 1.04
C MET A 123 15.23 27.83 2.44
N ASN A 124 14.88 29.10 2.61
CA ASN A 124 14.17 29.52 3.81
C ASN A 124 12.76 28.89 3.85
N ASN A 125 12.09 28.96 4.99
CA ASN A 125 10.83 28.24 5.20
C ASN A 125 9.74 28.59 4.17
N GLY A 126 9.52 29.88 3.91
CA GLY A 126 8.50 30.32 2.95
C GLY A 126 8.80 29.84 1.53
N HIS A 127 10.03 30.08 1.05
CA HIS A 127 10.43 29.66 -0.29
C HIS A 127 10.41 28.14 -0.47
N ARG A 128 10.76 27.38 0.58
CA ARG A 128 10.64 25.93 0.59
C ARG A 128 9.18 25.49 0.41
N GLN A 129 8.25 26.07 1.17
CA GLN A 129 6.83 25.74 1.08
C GLN A 129 6.26 26.09 -0.30
N ASP A 130 6.56 27.29 -0.83
CA ASP A 130 6.13 27.71 -2.16
C ASP A 130 6.66 26.75 -3.24
N THR A 131 7.95 26.40 -3.18
CA THR A 131 8.57 25.44 -4.12
C THR A 131 7.87 24.09 -4.09
N LEU A 132 7.59 23.57 -2.90
CA LEU A 132 6.87 22.30 -2.74
C LEU A 132 5.45 22.41 -3.34
N ILE A 133 4.71 23.47 -3.01
CA ILE A 133 3.35 23.70 -3.53
C ILE A 133 3.35 23.75 -5.06
N ASP A 134 4.27 24.49 -5.66
CA ASP A 134 4.41 24.59 -7.11
C ASP A 134 4.67 23.22 -7.75
N HIS A 135 5.52 22.41 -7.14
CA HIS A 135 5.79 21.05 -7.62
C HIS A 135 4.61 20.08 -7.47
N HIS A 136 3.85 20.17 -6.37
CA HIS A 136 2.61 19.41 -6.20
C HIS A 136 1.57 19.82 -7.25
N ASN A 137 1.46 21.12 -7.53
CA ASN A 137 0.54 21.68 -8.53
C ASN A 137 0.94 21.29 -9.96
N ASP A 138 2.23 21.35 -10.31
CA ASP A 138 2.74 20.90 -11.61
C ASP A 138 2.45 19.41 -11.84
N TRP A 139 2.65 18.57 -10.82
CA TRP A 139 2.30 17.15 -10.87
C TRP A 139 0.81 16.94 -11.15
N ASN A 140 -0.05 17.58 -10.37
CA ASN A 140 -1.50 17.51 -10.53
C ASN A 140 -1.95 18.03 -11.91
N TRP A 141 -1.35 19.13 -12.37
CA TRP A 141 -1.63 19.72 -13.68
C TRP A 141 -1.27 18.76 -14.81
N LYS A 142 -0.04 18.22 -14.81
CA LYS A 142 0.41 17.27 -15.84
C LYS A 142 -0.52 16.07 -15.93
N LYS A 143 -0.94 15.53 -14.80
CA LYS A 143 -1.90 14.41 -14.75
C LYS A 143 -3.25 14.79 -15.31
N THR A 144 -3.74 15.98 -15.00
CA THR A 144 -4.99 16.50 -15.56
C THR A 144 -4.88 16.67 -17.07
N ALA A 145 -3.79 17.27 -17.56
CA ALA A 145 -3.56 17.56 -18.96
C ALA A 145 -3.49 16.28 -19.82
N ILE A 146 -2.92 15.19 -19.31
CA ILE A 146 -2.82 13.91 -20.01
C ILE A 146 -3.93 12.91 -19.62
N MET A 147 -4.92 13.32 -18.83
CA MET A 147 -5.92 12.42 -18.28
C MET A 147 -6.73 11.74 -19.38
N SER A 148 -7.14 12.50 -20.41
CA SER A 148 -7.96 11.98 -21.51
C SER A 148 -7.26 10.86 -22.29
N SER A 149 -5.98 11.06 -22.63
CA SER A 149 -5.19 10.06 -23.35
C SER A 149 -4.91 8.83 -22.48
N THR A 150 -4.62 9.04 -21.19
CA THR A 150 -4.42 7.96 -20.22
C THR A 150 -5.67 7.10 -20.09
N LEU A 151 -6.83 7.71 -19.83
CA LEU A 151 -8.11 7.00 -19.70
C LEU A 151 -8.50 6.25 -20.98
N TYR A 152 -8.27 6.84 -22.15
CA TYR A 152 -8.51 6.17 -23.43
C TYR A 152 -7.67 4.89 -23.56
N ASN A 153 -6.37 4.97 -23.25
CA ASN A 153 -5.48 3.81 -23.28
C ASN A 153 -5.85 2.77 -22.23
N ASP A 154 -6.25 3.19 -21.03
CA ASP A 154 -6.69 2.30 -19.96
C ASP A 154 -7.94 1.51 -20.36
N ILE A 155 -8.91 2.15 -21.04
CA ILE A 155 -10.09 1.45 -21.57
C ILE A 155 -9.70 0.40 -22.61
N LEU A 156 -8.77 0.73 -23.53
CA LEU A 156 -8.29 -0.24 -24.52
C LEU A 156 -7.57 -1.42 -23.86
N ASN A 157 -6.74 -1.15 -22.85
CA ASN A 157 -6.04 -2.17 -22.09
C ASN A 157 -7.01 -3.03 -21.29
N ALA A 158 -8.00 -2.43 -20.63
CA ALA A 158 -9.04 -3.14 -19.88
C ALA A 158 -9.83 -4.10 -20.77
N LYS A 159 -10.20 -3.69 -21.99
CA LYS A 159 -10.87 -4.58 -22.97
C LYS A 159 -10.02 -5.79 -23.33
N LYS A 160 -8.72 -5.59 -23.60
CA LYS A 160 -7.78 -6.68 -23.90
C LYS A 160 -7.63 -7.63 -22.71
N LEU A 161 -7.44 -7.07 -21.51
CA LEU A 161 -7.30 -7.84 -20.27
C LEU A 161 -8.57 -8.63 -19.96
N PHE A 162 -9.76 -8.06 -20.17
CA PHE A 162 -11.03 -8.76 -19.96
C PHE A 162 -11.10 -10.05 -20.77
N ILE A 163 -10.81 -9.99 -22.07
CA ILE A 163 -10.83 -11.17 -22.96
C ILE A 163 -9.83 -12.23 -22.47
N GLN A 164 -8.60 -11.82 -22.15
CA GLN A 164 -7.56 -12.74 -21.68
C GLN A 164 -7.92 -13.40 -20.34
N LYS A 165 -8.40 -12.61 -19.36
CA LYS A 165 -8.74 -13.10 -18.03
C LYS A 165 -10.01 -13.94 -18.04
N GLN A 166 -10.99 -13.63 -18.91
CA GLN A 166 -12.16 -14.48 -19.11
C GLN A 166 -11.78 -15.85 -19.67
N ALA A 167 -10.91 -15.90 -20.69
CA ALA A 167 -10.43 -17.17 -21.24
C ALA A 167 -9.71 -18.01 -20.17
N PHE A 168 -8.86 -17.38 -19.37
CA PHE A 168 -8.18 -18.03 -18.25
C PHE A 168 -9.16 -18.56 -17.19
N PHE A 169 -10.15 -17.77 -16.82
CA PHE A 169 -11.19 -18.16 -15.86
C PHE A 169 -12.03 -19.35 -16.37
N ASN A 170 -12.40 -19.34 -17.65
CA ASN A 170 -13.15 -20.45 -18.26
C ASN A 170 -12.30 -21.73 -18.26
N GLY A 171 -11.03 -21.65 -18.64
CA GLY A 171 -10.12 -22.81 -18.58
C GLY A 171 -9.98 -23.39 -17.17
N LEU A 172 -9.86 -22.53 -16.16
CA LEU A 172 -9.84 -22.97 -14.75
C LEU A 172 -11.18 -23.60 -14.32
N SER A 173 -12.30 -23.07 -14.81
CA SER A 173 -13.65 -23.58 -14.48
C SER A 173 -13.91 -24.96 -15.09
N GLU A 174 -13.41 -25.21 -16.30
CA GLU A 174 -13.47 -26.53 -16.94
C GLU A 174 -12.65 -27.56 -16.14
N ILE A 175 -11.46 -27.18 -15.67
CA ILE A 175 -10.62 -28.03 -14.82
C ILE A 175 -11.30 -28.30 -13.48
N SER A 176 -11.89 -27.28 -12.83
CA SER A 176 -12.52 -27.43 -11.52
C SER A 176 -13.80 -28.27 -11.55
N CYS A 177 -14.60 -28.16 -12.62
CA CYS A 177 -15.77 -29.00 -12.86
C CYS A 177 -15.37 -30.47 -13.12
N CYS A 178 -14.13 -30.71 -13.56
CA CYS A 178 -13.57 -32.03 -13.84
C CYS A 178 -12.66 -32.58 -12.73
N VAL A 179 -12.65 -32.02 -11.50
CA VAL A 179 -11.94 -32.63 -10.36
C VAL A 179 -12.69 -33.89 -9.91
N LYS A 180 -12.50 -34.95 -10.68
CA LYS A 180 -12.35 -36.31 -10.18
C LYS A 180 -10.86 -36.47 -9.86
N ASN A 181 -10.56 -36.66 -8.57
CA ASN A 181 -9.30 -37.15 -8.02
C ASN A 181 -8.08 -36.19 -8.07
N GLY A 182 -7.94 -35.37 -7.03
CA GLY A 182 -6.69 -35.28 -6.26
C GLY A 182 -5.44 -34.68 -6.90
N LYS A 183 -5.53 -33.81 -7.90
CA LYS A 183 -4.36 -33.04 -8.37
C LYS A 183 -4.37 -31.60 -7.85
N GLU A 184 -3.22 -31.16 -7.35
CA GLU A 184 -2.97 -29.83 -6.80
C GLU A 184 -3.38 -28.71 -7.76
N ILE A 185 -4.05 -27.71 -7.21
CA ILE A 185 -4.46 -26.49 -7.91
C ILE A 185 -3.30 -25.51 -7.79
N GLU A 186 -2.63 -25.17 -8.89
CA GLU A 186 -1.62 -24.11 -8.90
C GLU A 186 -2.28 -22.77 -8.52
N CYS A 187 -1.76 -22.16 -7.45
CA CYS A 187 -2.17 -20.84 -7.01
C CYS A 187 -1.75 -19.80 -8.06
N VAL A 188 -2.71 -18.99 -8.53
CA VAL A 188 -2.51 -17.92 -9.54
C VAL A 188 -1.45 -16.89 -9.12
N TYR A 189 -1.10 -16.83 -7.83
CA TYR A 189 -0.07 -15.95 -7.28
C TYR A 189 1.35 -16.56 -7.27
N CYS A 190 1.52 -17.84 -7.62
CA CYS A 190 2.84 -18.44 -7.82
C CYS A 190 3.30 -18.19 -9.27
N HIS A 191 4.00 -17.09 -9.51
CA HIS A 191 4.63 -16.82 -10.81
C HIS A 191 5.96 -17.57 -11.02
N ASN A 192 6.33 -18.49 -10.10
CA ASN A 192 7.53 -19.31 -10.23
C ASN A 192 7.26 -20.74 -9.74
N GLN A 193 7.16 -21.68 -10.68
CA GLN A 193 6.94 -23.12 -10.43
C GLN A 193 8.10 -23.82 -9.71
N GLN A 194 9.21 -23.13 -9.43
CA GLN A 194 10.40 -23.74 -8.86
C GLN A 194 10.35 -23.96 -7.34
N ASN A 195 9.40 -23.34 -6.62
CA ASN A 195 9.33 -23.37 -5.15
C ASN A 195 7.93 -23.75 -4.61
N ALA A 196 7.22 -24.68 -5.25
CA ALA A 196 5.96 -25.19 -4.69
C ALA A 196 6.25 -26.05 -3.44
N ILE A 197 5.86 -25.57 -2.26
CA ILE A 197 5.97 -26.33 -1.00
C ILE A 197 4.69 -27.17 -0.83
N PRO A 198 4.79 -28.50 -0.64
CA PRO A 198 3.62 -29.36 -0.51
C PRO A 198 2.83 -29.04 0.77
N ILE A 199 1.51 -28.94 0.61
CA ILE A 199 0.50 -28.55 1.63
C ILE A 199 0.55 -29.44 2.91
N SER A 200 1.20 -30.60 2.85
CA SER A 200 1.34 -31.56 3.95
C SER A 200 2.08 -31.07 5.22
N GLN A 201 2.68 -29.88 5.21
CA GLN A 201 3.45 -29.36 6.36
C GLN A 201 2.69 -28.37 7.26
N PHE A 202 1.44 -28.02 6.96
CA PHE A 202 0.63 -27.13 7.80
C PHE A 202 0.03 -27.85 9.02
N HIS A 203 0.88 -28.25 9.97
CA HIS A 203 0.45 -28.42 11.36
C HIS A 203 0.59 -27.08 12.09
N LEU A 204 -0.52 -26.35 12.19
CA LEU A 204 -0.66 -25.19 13.08
C LEU A 204 -0.42 -25.64 14.53
N LYS A 205 0.78 -25.39 15.05
CA LYS A 205 0.96 -25.27 16.50
C LYS A 205 0.59 -23.85 16.90
N LYS A 206 -0.41 -23.77 17.77
CA LYS A 206 -0.86 -22.54 18.46
C LYS A 206 0.29 -21.86 19.18
#